data_AF-A0A3R9QY52-F1
#
_entry.id   AF-A0A3R9QY52-F1
#
_cell.length_a   1.000
_cell.length_b   1.000
_cell.length_c   1.000
_cell.angle_alpha   90.00
_cell.angle_beta   90.00
_cell.angle_gamma   90.00
#
_symmetry.space_group_name_H-M   'P 1'
#
loop_
_entity.id
_entity.type
_entity.pdbx_description
1 polymer ?
#
loop_
_entity_poly.entity_id
_entity_poly.type
_entity_poly.pdbx_seq_one_letter_code
_entity_poly.pdbx_strand_id
1 'polypeptide(L)'
;MRYVRAVSQIQVLNARFTAATGDDYDLTLDIKNLGPGTIPAGTWHVFVNNTNWGTYDMSSSLASGGVVSFTVHTTGTIDTSRRHNIVVYGPGNTQA
;
A
#
# COMPACT_ATOMS: atom_id res chain seq x y z
N MET A 1 -18.16 -24.53 -17.18
CA MET A 1 -18.17 -23.34 -16.30
C MET A 1 -16.76 -23.10 -15.80
N ARG A 2 -16.08 -22.04 -16.24
CA ARG A 2 -14.78 -21.64 -15.68
C ARG A 2 -15.06 -20.76 -14.46
N TYR A 3 -14.83 -21.31 -13.27
CA TYR A 3 -14.84 -20.55 -12.02
C TYR A 3 -13.55 -19.72 -11.98
N VAL A 4 -13.60 -18.46 -12.40
CA VAL A 4 -12.55 -17.51 -12.06
C VAL A 4 -12.80 -17.14 -10.61
N ARG A 5 -11.98 -17.65 -9.68
CA ARG A 5 -12.01 -17.17 -8.29
C ARG A 5 -11.82 -15.66 -8.35
N ALA A 6 -12.76 -14.91 -7.81
CA ALA A 6 -12.65 -13.47 -7.60
C ALA A 6 -11.25 -13.14 -7.07
N VAL A 7 -10.38 -12.62 -7.93
CA VAL A 7 -9.00 -12.29 -7.54
C VAL A 7 -9.08 -10.95 -6.82
N SER A 8 -8.56 -10.88 -5.61
CA SER A 8 -8.40 -9.61 -4.92
C SER A 8 -7.43 -8.75 -5.75
N GLN A 9 -7.88 -7.59 -6.20
CA GLN A 9 -7.08 -6.65 -6.98
C GLN A 9 -7.02 -5.34 -6.21
N ILE A 10 -5.83 -4.76 -6.11
CA ILE A 10 -5.63 -3.46 -5.47
C ILE A 10 -5.03 -2.47 -6.45
N GLN A 11 -5.23 -1.18 -6.17
CA GLN A 11 -4.58 -0.09 -6.89
C GLN A 11 -4.16 0.98 -5.89
N VAL A 12 -2.94 1.48 -6.04
CA VAL A 12 -2.51 2.74 -5.42
C VAL A 12 -3.17 3.89 -6.18
N LEU A 13 -4.11 4.58 -5.54
CA LEU A 13 -4.76 5.76 -6.11
C LEU A 13 -3.86 7.00 -6.02
N ASN A 14 -3.14 7.09 -4.91
CA ASN A 14 -2.31 8.22 -4.57
C ASN A 14 -1.17 7.76 -3.66
N ALA A 15 -0.02 8.39 -3.84
CA ALA A 15 1.18 8.17 -3.06
C ALA A 15 1.85 9.52 -2.85
N ARG A 16 2.03 9.91 -1.59
CA ARG A 16 2.56 11.21 -1.23
C ARG A 16 3.70 11.07 -0.22
N PHE A 17 4.89 11.49 -0.63
CA PHE A 17 6.00 11.72 0.29
C PHE A 17 5.81 13.04 1.02
N THR A 18 6.04 13.01 2.34
CA THR A 18 6.08 14.20 3.19
C THR A 18 7.33 14.12 4.04
N ALA A 19 8.09 15.21 4.13
CA ALA A 19 9.23 15.26 5.04
C ALA A 19 8.72 15.08 6.48
N ALA A 20 9.31 14.14 7.20
CA ALA A 20 9.09 13.97 8.62
C ALA A 20 10.10 14.84 9.40
N THR A 21 10.18 14.67 10.71
CA THR A 21 11.14 15.45 11.52
C THR A 21 12.56 14.90 11.28
N GLY A 22 13.51 15.77 10.93
CA GLY A 22 14.89 15.35 10.64
C GLY A 22 15.10 14.91 9.19
N ASP A 23 15.93 13.90 8.97
CA ASP A 23 16.22 13.32 7.65
C ASP A 23 15.22 12.23 7.23
N ASP A 24 14.10 12.11 7.96
CA ASP A 24 13.13 11.04 7.79
C ASP A 24 11.99 11.44 6.83
N TYR A 25 11.31 10.44 6.26
CA TYR A 25 10.20 10.66 5.33
C TYR A 25 9.00 9.76 5.65
N ASP A 26 7.83 10.37 5.56
CA ASP A 26 6.55 9.69 5.60
C ASP A 26 6.03 9.47 4.17
N LEU A 27 5.48 8.29 3.91
CA LEU A 27 4.77 7.96 2.68
C LEU A 27 3.32 7.65 3.02
N THR A 28 2.41 8.55 2.62
CA THR A 28 0.97 8.33 2.70
C THR A 28 0.46 7.68 1.42
N LEU A 29 -0.31 6.61 1.56
CA LEU A 29 -0.86 5.81 0.46
C LEU A 29 -2.38 5.71 0.58
N ASP A 30 -3.06 5.91 -0.56
CA ASP A 30 -4.48 5.60 -0.73
C ASP A 30 -4.62 4.33 -1.57
N ILE A 31 -5.02 3.21 -0.95
CA ILE A 31 -5.18 1.92 -1.63
C ILE A 31 -6.66 1.61 -1.82
N LYS A 32 -7.06 1.32 -3.06
CA LYS A 32 -8.41 0.88 -3.41
C LYS A 32 -8.47 -0.61 -3.67
N ASN A 33 -9.48 -1.28 -3.13
CA ASN A 33 -9.85 -2.63 -3.54
C ASN A 33 -10.69 -2.56 -4.82
N LEU A 34 -10.11 -3.00 -5.94
CA LEU A 34 -10.79 -3.13 -7.24
C LEU A 34 -11.33 -4.55 -7.48
N GLY A 35 -10.92 -5.51 -6.66
CA GLY A 35 -11.39 -6.89 -6.76
C GLY A 35 -12.87 -7.02 -6.39
N PRO A 36 -13.57 -8.04 -6.90
CA PRO A 36 -14.96 -8.29 -6.54
C PRO A 36 -15.13 -8.88 -5.12
N GLY A 37 -14.02 -9.28 -4.47
CA GLY A 37 -14.02 -9.82 -3.11
C GLY A 37 -13.62 -8.80 -2.04
N THR A 38 -13.76 -9.19 -0.77
CA THR A 38 -13.30 -8.43 0.38
C THR A 38 -11.87 -8.82 0.73
N ILE A 39 -10.99 -7.84 0.93
CA ILE A 39 -9.63 -8.06 1.44
C ILE A 39 -9.72 -8.21 2.97
N PRO A 40 -9.21 -9.29 3.57
CA PRO A 40 -9.27 -9.47 5.01
C PRO A 40 -8.39 -8.45 5.75
N ALA A 41 -8.65 -8.28 7.05
CA ALA A 41 -7.72 -7.61 7.96
C ALA A 41 -6.34 -8.27 7.91
N GLY A 42 -5.29 -7.50 8.18
CA GLY A 42 -3.91 -8.00 8.19
C GLY A 42 -2.87 -6.93 7.88
N THR A 43 -1.62 -7.39 7.84
CA THR A 43 -0.46 -6.53 7.64
C THR A 43 -0.22 -6.25 6.16
N TRP A 44 -0.01 -4.98 5.87
CA TRP A 44 0.43 -4.48 4.57
C TRP A 44 1.92 -4.15 4.65
N HIS A 45 2.67 -4.49 3.61
CA HIS A 45 4.09 -4.19 3.49
C HIS A 45 4.33 -3.22 2.35
N VAL A 46 5.11 -2.17 2.60
CA VAL A 46 5.41 -1.13 1.61
C VAL A 46 6.89 -1.14 1.28
N PHE A 47 7.19 -1.20 -0.01
CA PHE A 47 8.54 -1.09 -0.52
C PHE A 47 8.65 0.09 -1.48
N VAL A 48 9.70 0.88 -1.34
CA VAL A 48 10.05 1.94 -2.30
C VAL A 48 11.44 1.66 -2.83
N ASN A 49 11.59 1.54 -4.15
CA ASN A 49 12.86 1.19 -4.81
C ASN A 49 13.52 -0.08 -4.23
N ASN A 50 12.70 -1.09 -3.91
CA ASN A 50 13.14 -2.35 -3.30
C ASN A 50 13.66 -2.23 -1.85
N THR A 51 13.51 -1.06 -1.22
CA THR A 51 13.77 -0.83 0.20
C THR A 51 12.47 -0.95 0.98
N ASN A 52 12.50 -1.65 2.11
CA ASN A 52 11.34 -1.76 3.00
C ASN A 52 11.11 -0.42 3.73
N TRP A 53 9.90 0.12 3.62
CA TRP A 53 9.46 1.38 4.25
C TRP A 53 8.56 1.16 5.45
N GLY A 54 8.28 -0.09 5.80
CA GLY A 54 7.51 -0.45 6.98
C GLY A 54 6.20 -1.14 6.64
N THR A 55 5.38 -1.24 7.67
CA THR A 55 4.14 -2.01 7.64
C THR A 55 2.96 -1.22 8.18
N TYR A 56 1.77 -1.58 7.71
CA TYR A 56 0.52 -1.07 8.24
C TYR A 56 -0.41 -2.23 8.60
N ASP A 57 -0.86 -2.27 9.85
CA ASP A 57 -1.78 -3.31 10.33
C ASP A 57 -3.23 -2.82 10.21
N MET A 58 -3.92 -3.33 9.19
CA MET A 58 -5.32 -3.03 8.96
C MET A 58 -6.20 -3.92 9.86
N SER A 59 -6.91 -3.32 10.81
CA SER A 59 -7.72 -4.05 11.81
C SER A 59 -9.08 -4.54 11.31
N SER A 60 -9.59 -3.95 10.22
CA SER A 60 -10.88 -4.30 9.62
C SER A 60 -10.71 -4.70 8.16
N SER A 61 -11.58 -5.58 7.66
CA SER A 61 -11.55 -5.95 6.24
C SER A 61 -11.91 -4.78 5.31
N LEU A 62 -11.35 -4.79 4.10
CA LEU A 62 -11.61 -3.79 3.06
C LEU A 62 -12.52 -4.37 1.98
N ALA A 63 -13.79 -3.95 1.98
CA ALA A 63 -14.79 -4.38 1.01
C ALA A 63 -14.43 -3.97 -0.43
N SER A 64 -15.05 -4.61 -1.42
CA SER A 64 -14.91 -4.24 -2.83
C SER A 64 -15.30 -2.77 -3.06
N GLY A 65 -14.47 -2.05 -3.80
CA GLY A 65 -14.61 -0.61 -4.04
C GLY A 65 -14.14 0.29 -2.89
N GLY A 66 -13.86 -0.28 -1.71
CA GLY A 66 -13.38 0.44 -0.55
C GLY A 66 -11.97 1.01 -0.74
N VAL A 67 -11.67 2.09 -0.01
CA VAL A 67 -10.36 2.74 0.02
C VAL A 67 -9.85 2.76 1.45
N VAL A 68 -8.56 2.46 1.63
CA VAL A 68 -7.85 2.63 2.89
C VAL A 68 -6.72 3.63 2.69
N SER A 69 -6.58 4.57 3.63
CA SER A 69 -5.50 5.56 3.67
C SER A 69 -4.62 5.26 4.88
N PHE A 70 -3.31 5.11 4.67
CA PHE A 70 -2.36 4.90 5.76
C PHE A 70 -1.00 5.53 5.43
N THR A 71 -0.19 5.72 6.47
CA THR A 71 1.15 6.30 6.35
C THR A 71 2.18 5.32 6.91
N VAL A 72 3.28 5.14 6.18
CA VAL A 72 4.48 4.41 6.64
C VAL A 72 5.65 5.37 6.73
N HIS A 73 6.63 5.03 7.56
CA HIS A 73 7.75 5.89 7.90
C HIS A 73 9.08 5.19 7.62
N THR A 74 10.02 5.91 7.00
CA THR A 74 11.39 5.43 6.83
C THR A 74 12.39 6.43 7.38
N THR A 75 13.52 5.89 7.86
CA THR A 75 14.68 6.67 8.23
C THR A 75 15.61 6.85 7.04
N GLY A 76 15.98 8.08 6.72
CA GLY A 76 16.93 8.41 5.66
C GLY A 76 16.35 9.19 4.48
N THR A 77 17.23 9.65 3.61
CA THR A 77 16.88 10.60 2.55
C THR A 77 16.25 9.93 1.34
N ILE A 78 15.12 10.47 0.87
CA ILE A 78 14.56 10.16 -0.44
C ILE A 78 14.79 11.32 -1.40
N ASP A 79 15.25 11.03 -2.62
CA ASP A 79 15.39 12.03 -3.68
C ASP A 79 14.04 12.30 -4.34
N THR A 80 13.28 13.25 -3.78
CA THR A 80 11.95 13.64 -4.28
C THR A 80 11.96 14.24 -5.69
N SER A 81 13.14 14.49 -6.30
CA SER A 81 13.23 14.96 -7.69
C SER A 81 13.18 13.82 -8.71
N ARG A 82 13.24 12.56 -8.25
CA ARG A 82 13.23 11.37 -9.11
C ARG A 82 11.90 10.63 -9.03
N ARG A 83 11.69 9.75 -10.01
CA ARG A 83 10.60 8.77 -9.97
C ARG A 83 11.01 7.61 -9.07
N HIS A 84 10.05 7.12 -8.29
CA HIS A 84 10.23 5.97 -7.41
C HIS A 84 9.29 4.85 -7.81
N ASN A 85 9.75 3.61 -7.69
CA ASN A 85 8.89 2.45 -7.77
C ASN A 85 8.33 2.16 -6.37
N ILE A 86 7.01 2.13 -6.25
CA ILE A 86 6.33 1.79 -5.00
C ILE A 86 5.64 0.45 -5.23
N VAL A 87 5.93 -0.51 -4.35
CA VAL A 87 5.28 -1.82 -4.35
C VAL A 87 4.61 -2.02 -3.01
N VAL A 88 3.33 -2.36 -3.05
CA VAL A 88 2.52 -2.61 -1.86
C VAL A 88 2.04 -4.05 -1.88
N TYR A 89 2.37 -4.81 -0.85
CA TYR A 89 1.84 -6.15 -0.63
C TYR A 89 0.78 -6.11 0.45
N GLY A 90 -0.44 -6.53 0.13
CA GLY A 90 -1.55 -6.59 1.06
C GLY A 90 -1.97 -8.02 1.41
N PRO A 91 -2.83 -8.19 2.43
CA PRO A 91 -3.43 -9.47 2.77
C PRO A 91 -4.14 -10.13 1.58
N GLY A 92 -4.26 -11.45 1.61
CA GLY A 92 -4.90 -12.22 0.54
C GLY A 92 -4.09 -12.29 -0.76
N ASN A 93 -2.76 -12.17 -0.66
CA ASN A 93 -1.82 -12.17 -1.79
C ASN A 93 -2.12 -11.07 -2.82
N THR A 94 -2.48 -9.88 -2.32
CA THR A 94 -2.72 -8.70 -3.17
C THR A 94 -1.42 -7.92 -3.37
N GLN A 95 -1.23 -7.34 -4.56
CA GLN A 95 -0.09 -6.49 -4.89
C GLN A 95 -0.50 -5.34 -5.82
N ALA A 96 0.09 -4.16 -5.60
CA ALA A 96 0.07 -3.02 -6.51
C ALA A 96 1.45 -2.40 -6.63
#